data_AF-A0A929L7S6-F1
#
_entry.id   AF-A0A929L7S6-F1
#
_cell.length_a   1.000
_cell.length_b   1.000
_cell.length_c   1.000
_cell.angle_alpha   90.00
_cell.angle_beta   90.00
_cell.angle_gamma   90.00
#
_symmetry.space_group_name_H-M   'P 1'
#
loop_
_entity.id
_entity.type
_entity.pdbx_description
1 polymer ?
#
loop_
_entity_poly.entity_id
_entity_poly.type
_entity_poly.pdbx_seq_one_letter_code
_entity_poly.pdbx_strand_id
1 'polypeptide(L)'
;MKMTDGRTATIVDTDGGVDDVLAIRVAESLAQVPLTVTTVGGNVSADQAAQTVSFMTGLPVHTGLNPHGWQPERRHGIDGVHGAWDGVHRPVEAVGAIDLIAQALTSSSSTIMCLGPLTNLAAALSRVGGARYVQSPRVFALGGVEGAPAGLRDTNRNADPAASLACANIVSWVSMRHAAELSAVKMAEIRDSPDYAWIEPFAERTSQSWGWADRFPVYDVAVVTEALNPASAIDELIYRAVA
;
A
#
# COMPACT_ATOMS: atom_id res chain seq x y z
N MET A 1 -4.74 -34.14 -2.52
CA MET A 1 -4.92 -32.68 -2.35
C MET A 1 -4.61 -32.04 -3.70
N LYS A 2 -5.63 -31.59 -4.44
CA LYS A 2 -5.41 -30.96 -5.75
C LYS A 2 -4.77 -29.59 -5.48
N MET A 3 -3.55 -29.40 -5.96
CA MET A 3 -2.92 -28.08 -6.09
C MET A 3 -3.90 -27.22 -6.90
N THR A 4 -4.48 -26.21 -6.28
CA THR A 4 -5.30 -25.22 -6.98
C THR A 4 -4.44 -24.55 -8.04
N ASP A 5 -5.02 -24.32 -9.22
CA ASP A 5 -4.37 -23.60 -10.31
C ASP A 5 -3.83 -22.27 -9.77
N GLY A 6 -2.51 -22.08 -9.85
CA GLY A 6 -1.84 -20.85 -9.43
C GLY A 6 -2.20 -19.71 -10.37
N ARG A 7 -3.43 -19.18 -10.26
CA ARG A 7 -3.90 -18.05 -11.05
C ARG A 7 -3.01 -16.84 -10.75
N THR A 8 -2.52 -16.22 -11.81
CA THR A 8 -1.80 -14.95 -11.75
C THR A 8 -2.67 -13.90 -11.04
N ALA A 9 -2.14 -13.29 -10.00
CA ALA A 9 -2.80 -12.21 -9.27
C ALA A 9 -1.91 -10.96 -9.21
N THR A 10 -2.52 -9.78 -9.34
CA THR A 10 -1.88 -8.50 -8.99
C THR A 10 -2.60 -7.95 -7.78
N ILE A 11 -1.94 -7.99 -6.62
CA ILE A 11 -2.53 -7.64 -5.32
C ILE A 11 -1.89 -6.37 -4.78
N VAL A 12 -2.71 -5.42 -4.33
CA VAL A 12 -2.29 -4.32 -3.44
C VAL A 12 -2.82 -4.59 -2.04
N ASP A 13 -1.94 -4.65 -1.05
CA ASP A 13 -2.24 -4.82 0.37
C ASP A 13 -1.97 -3.51 1.11
N THR A 14 -3.02 -2.79 1.48
CA THR A 14 -2.98 -1.38 1.89
C THR A 14 -3.51 -1.15 3.30
N ASP A 15 -3.01 -0.12 3.99
CA ASP A 15 -3.56 0.31 5.28
C ASP A 15 -4.43 1.57 5.22
N GLY A 16 -4.78 2.01 4.00
CA GLY A 16 -5.81 2.98 3.70
C GLY A 16 -5.42 4.44 3.94
N GLY A 17 -4.13 4.79 3.87
CA GLY A 17 -3.66 6.17 3.87
C GLY A 17 -3.90 6.91 2.55
N VAL A 18 -3.66 8.22 2.58
CA VAL A 18 -3.71 9.12 1.42
C VAL A 18 -2.82 8.62 0.28
N ASP A 19 -1.56 8.30 0.58
CA ASP A 19 -0.60 7.81 -0.42
C ASP A 19 -0.90 6.39 -0.89
N ASP A 20 -1.51 5.53 -0.06
CA ASP A 20 -2.04 4.25 -0.53
C ASP A 20 -3.13 4.41 -1.60
N VAL A 21 -4.09 5.32 -1.38
CA VAL A 21 -5.19 5.56 -2.33
C VAL A 21 -4.63 6.05 -3.67
N LEU A 22 -3.63 6.93 -3.63
CA LEU A 22 -2.94 7.38 -4.83
C LEU A 22 -2.18 6.24 -5.51
N ALA A 23 -1.50 5.39 -4.73
CA ALA A 23 -0.80 4.21 -5.23
C ALA A 23 -1.76 3.23 -5.92
N ILE A 24 -2.95 3.00 -5.37
CA ILE A 24 -3.97 2.13 -5.97
C ILE A 24 -4.45 2.71 -7.31
N ARG A 25 -4.77 4.01 -7.38
CA ARG A 25 -5.16 4.66 -8.64
C ARG A 25 -4.07 4.56 -9.71
N VAL A 26 -2.80 4.74 -9.33
CA VAL A 26 -1.66 4.51 -10.23
C VAL A 26 -1.63 3.04 -10.65
N ALA A 27 -1.76 2.09 -9.72
CA ALA A 27 -1.78 0.67 -10.02
C ALA A 27 -2.90 0.30 -11.00
N GLU A 28 -4.11 0.82 -10.84
CA GLU A 28 -5.23 0.62 -11.76
C GLU A 28 -4.91 1.11 -13.17
N SER A 29 -4.24 2.26 -13.28
CA SER A 29 -3.85 2.83 -14.59
C SER A 29 -2.76 2.01 -15.31
N LEU A 30 -1.97 1.24 -14.56
CA LEU A 30 -0.83 0.48 -15.07
C LEU A 30 -1.12 -1.02 -15.23
N ALA A 31 -2.02 -1.56 -14.42
CA ALA A 31 -2.26 -3.00 -14.35
C ALA A 31 -2.89 -3.52 -15.65
N GLN A 32 -2.26 -4.55 -16.22
CA GLN A 32 -2.78 -5.24 -17.41
C GLN A 32 -3.83 -6.31 -17.08
N VAL A 33 -3.97 -6.64 -15.80
CA VAL A 33 -4.94 -7.59 -15.25
C VAL A 33 -5.72 -6.92 -14.12
N PRO A 34 -6.93 -7.39 -13.79
CA PRO A 34 -7.71 -6.83 -12.69
C PRO A 34 -6.92 -6.78 -11.38
N LEU A 35 -6.94 -5.62 -10.74
CA LEU A 35 -6.32 -5.39 -9.44
C LEU A 35 -7.17 -6.07 -8.35
N THR A 36 -6.53 -6.84 -7.48
CA THR A 36 -7.13 -7.32 -6.24
C THR A 36 -6.66 -6.42 -5.11
N VAL A 37 -7.59 -5.85 -4.33
CA VAL A 37 -7.25 -4.96 -3.23
C VAL A 37 -7.58 -5.62 -1.90
N THR A 38 -6.56 -5.73 -1.04
CA THR A 38 -6.68 -6.23 0.32
C THR A 38 -6.32 -5.15 1.33
N THR A 39 -6.86 -5.22 2.54
CA THR A 39 -6.55 -4.24 3.59
C THR A 39 -5.91 -4.84 4.84
N VAL A 40 -5.04 -4.08 5.46
CA VAL A 40 -4.35 -4.39 6.71
C VAL A 40 -4.46 -3.20 7.67
N GLY A 41 -4.35 -3.42 8.99
CA GLY A 41 -4.28 -2.31 9.95
C GLY A 41 -2.91 -1.61 9.93
N GLY A 42 -2.88 -0.26 9.87
CA GLY A 42 -1.66 0.56 10.04
C GLY A 42 -1.94 2.07 10.25
N ASN A 43 -2.30 2.80 9.20
CA ASN A 43 -2.79 4.17 9.33
C ASN A 43 -4.17 4.23 10.02
N VAL A 44 -5.07 3.35 9.58
CA VAL A 44 -6.39 3.07 10.17
C VAL A 44 -6.61 1.55 10.27
N SER A 45 -7.69 1.09 10.91
CA SER A 45 -7.94 -0.35 11.02
C SER A 45 -8.19 -0.98 9.66
N ALA A 46 -7.94 -2.29 9.51
CA ALA A 46 -8.21 -3.00 8.27
C ALA A 46 -9.66 -2.81 7.77
N ASP A 47 -10.63 -2.76 8.69
CA ASP A 47 -12.03 -2.47 8.38
C ASP A 47 -12.23 -1.04 7.87
N GLN A 48 -11.66 -0.04 8.56
CA GLN A 48 -11.77 1.35 8.13
C GLN A 48 -11.06 1.57 6.80
N ALA A 49 -9.87 1.00 6.60
CA ALA A 49 -9.15 1.00 5.34
C ALA A 49 -10.02 0.43 4.22
N ALA A 50 -10.77 -0.65 4.48
CA ALA A 50 -11.65 -1.24 3.47
C ALA A 50 -12.78 -0.30 3.06
N GLN A 51 -13.39 0.40 4.01
CA GLN A 51 -14.43 1.40 3.74
C GLN A 51 -13.88 2.59 2.95
N THR A 52 -12.74 3.11 3.37
CA THR A 52 -12.07 4.25 2.75
C THR A 52 -11.63 3.93 1.33
N VAL A 53 -10.92 2.81 1.13
CA VAL A 53 -10.42 2.42 -0.19
C VAL A 53 -11.56 2.08 -1.14
N SER A 54 -12.61 1.38 -0.67
CA SER A 54 -13.80 1.10 -1.46
C SER A 54 -14.52 2.40 -1.88
N PHE A 55 -14.58 3.39 -0.99
CA PHE A 55 -15.14 4.71 -1.32
C PHE A 55 -14.32 5.45 -2.36
N MET A 56 -13.00 5.52 -2.17
CA MET A 56 -12.12 6.38 -2.98
C MET A 56 -11.83 5.83 -4.38
N THR A 57 -11.97 4.52 -4.57
CA THR A 57 -11.60 3.82 -5.82
C THR A 57 -12.79 3.11 -6.48
N GLY A 58 -13.84 2.78 -5.72
CA GLY A 58 -14.96 1.97 -6.22
C GLY A 58 -14.61 0.49 -6.44
N LEU A 59 -13.42 0.06 -6.06
CA LEU A 59 -12.97 -1.32 -6.22
C LEU A 59 -13.57 -2.27 -5.17
N PRO A 60 -13.73 -3.56 -5.50
CA PRO A 60 -13.96 -4.62 -4.50
C PRO A 60 -12.78 -4.71 -3.55
N VAL A 61 -13.06 -4.72 -2.25
CA VAL A 61 -12.01 -4.77 -1.21
C VAL A 61 -12.19 -5.99 -0.33
N HIS A 62 -11.09 -6.68 -0.07
CA HIS A 62 -11.01 -7.87 0.77
C HIS A 62 -10.33 -7.54 2.10
N THR A 63 -11.09 -7.58 3.19
CA THR A 63 -10.57 -7.21 4.50
C THR A 63 -9.58 -8.25 5.04
N GLY A 64 -8.49 -7.76 5.65
CA GLY A 64 -7.48 -8.57 6.31
C GLY A 64 -7.40 -8.35 7.82
N LEU A 65 -6.19 -8.38 8.35
CA LEU A 65 -5.91 -8.40 9.78
C LEU A 65 -5.44 -7.04 10.28
N ASN A 66 -5.61 -6.84 11.58
CA ASN A 66 -4.94 -5.79 12.32
C ASN A 66 -3.69 -6.38 13.01
N PRO A 67 -2.54 -5.68 13.03
CA PRO A 67 -1.36 -6.13 13.77
C PRO A 67 -1.66 -6.31 15.27
N HIS A 68 -0.98 -7.25 15.93
CA HIS A 68 -1.28 -7.55 17.34
C HIS A 68 -0.84 -6.42 18.27
N GLY A 69 -1.76 -5.95 19.14
CA GLY A 69 -1.48 -4.91 20.14
C GLY A 69 -1.25 -3.51 19.56
N TRP A 70 -1.52 -3.34 18.27
CA TRP A 70 -1.34 -2.09 17.55
C TRP A 70 -2.37 -1.03 17.95
N GLN A 71 -2.08 0.22 17.58
CA GLN A 71 -2.99 1.37 17.68
C GLN A 71 -2.91 2.11 16.34
N PRO A 72 -4.03 2.64 15.83
CA PRO A 72 -4.03 3.37 14.56
C PRO A 72 -3.17 4.63 14.69
N GLU A 73 -2.28 4.85 13.71
CA GLU A 73 -1.37 5.99 13.73
C GLU A 73 -2.07 7.31 13.35
N ARG A 74 -3.20 7.23 12.62
CA ARG A 74 -4.08 8.37 12.25
C ARG A 74 -3.35 9.55 11.61
N ARG A 75 -2.16 9.33 11.02
CA ARG A 75 -1.40 10.36 10.30
C ARG A 75 -2.14 10.92 9.08
N HIS A 76 -3.06 10.12 8.55
CA HIS A 76 -3.91 10.43 7.40
C HIS A 76 -5.35 10.78 7.82
N GLY A 77 -5.57 11.18 9.08
CA GLY A 77 -6.88 11.43 9.63
C GLY A 77 -7.52 10.18 10.26
N ILE A 78 -8.75 10.33 10.75
CA ILE A 78 -9.45 9.24 11.44
C ILE A 78 -10.00 8.18 10.49
N ASP A 79 -10.19 8.57 9.23
CA ASP A 79 -10.73 7.80 8.13
C ASP A 79 -9.65 7.43 7.10
N GLY A 80 -8.40 7.86 7.27
CA GLY A 80 -7.30 7.57 6.35
C GLY A 80 -7.21 8.53 5.13
N VAL A 81 -8.18 9.44 4.97
CA VAL A 81 -8.24 10.42 3.88
C VAL A 81 -8.70 11.79 4.35
N HIS A 82 -8.27 12.20 5.55
CA HIS A 82 -8.50 13.54 6.12
C HIS A 82 -9.95 14.05 6.08
N GLY A 83 -10.93 13.16 6.29
CA GLY A 83 -12.36 13.52 6.31
C GLY A 83 -13.03 13.48 4.95
N ALA A 84 -12.38 13.00 3.89
CA ALA A 84 -13.02 12.81 2.59
C ALA A 84 -14.04 11.67 2.60
N TRP A 85 -13.89 10.67 3.49
CA TRP A 85 -14.81 9.55 3.53
C TRP A 85 -16.23 10.01 3.89
N ASP A 86 -17.20 9.59 3.08
CA ASP A 86 -18.61 9.99 3.21
C ASP A 86 -19.35 9.35 4.41
N GLY A 87 -18.67 8.48 5.17
CA GLY A 87 -19.25 7.76 6.31
C GLY A 87 -20.27 6.67 5.93
N VAL A 88 -20.48 6.43 4.63
CA VAL A 88 -21.40 5.40 4.15
C VAL A 88 -20.69 4.06 4.13
N HIS A 89 -21.26 3.08 4.82
CA HIS A 89 -20.74 1.72 4.83
C HIS A 89 -21.00 1.04 3.48
N ARG A 90 -19.93 0.55 2.86
CA ARG A 90 -19.90 -0.20 1.61
C ARG A 90 -19.71 -1.69 1.86
N PRO A 91 -20.27 -2.55 1.01
CA PRO A 91 -20.02 -3.98 1.10
C PRO A 91 -18.54 -4.26 0.85
N VAL A 92 -17.97 -5.16 1.66
CA VAL A 92 -16.66 -5.74 1.43
C VAL A 92 -16.84 -7.18 0.95
N GLU A 93 -15.84 -7.69 0.24
CA GLU A 93 -15.89 -9.03 -0.32
C GLU A 93 -15.83 -10.10 0.77
N ALA A 94 -16.55 -11.21 0.55
CA ALA A 94 -16.65 -12.29 1.54
C ALA A 94 -15.36 -13.11 1.66
N VAL A 95 -14.54 -13.16 0.61
CA VAL A 95 -13.23 -13.82 0.64
C VAL A 95 -12.26 -12.91 1.38
N GLY A 96 -11.59 -13.43 2.41
CA GLY A 96 -10.63 -12.65 3.20
C GLY A 96 -9.27 -12.45 2.50
N ALA A 97 -8.57 -11.37 2.86
CA ALA A 97 -7.26 -11.03 2.29
C ALA A 97 -6.23 -12.17 2.34
N ILE A 98 -6.18 -12.88 3.48
CA ILE A 98 -5.20 -13.94 3.74
C ILE A 98 -5.30 -15.07 2.70
N ASP A 99 -6.50 -15.45 2.30
CA ASP A 99 -6.71 -16.54 1.34
C ASP A 99 -6.21 -16.15 -0.05
N LEU A 100 -6.47 -14.90 -0.47
CA LEU A 100 -6.03 -14.38 -1.77
C LEU A 100 -4.51 -14.24 -1.83
N ILE A 101 -3.90 -13.68 -0.77
CA ILE A 101 -2.45 -13.54 -0.68
C ILE A 101 -1.79 -14.93 -0.62
N ALA A 102 -2.35 -15.88 0.15
CA ALA A 102 -1.85 -17.26 0.21
C ALA A 102 -1.92 -17.95 -1.16
N GLN A 103 -2.98 -17.75 -1.92
CA GLN A 103 -3.08 -18.24 -3.29
C GLN A 103 -2.00 -17.61 -4.18
N ALA A 104 -1.85 -16.28 -4.15
CA ALA A 104 -0.85 -15.56 -4.93
C ALA A 104 0.59 -15.99 -4.61
N LEU A 105 0.89 -16.30 -3.34
CA LEU A 105 2.18 -16.83 -2.92
C LEU A 105 2.56 -18.16 -3.60
N THR A 106 1.56 -18.91 -4.08
CA THR A 106 1.74 -20.18 -4.79
C THR A 106 1.75 -20.03 -6.32
N SER A 107 2.03 -18.83 -6.84
CA SER A 107 2.17 -18.61 -8.29
C SER A 107 3.30 -17.64 -8.60
N SER A 108 4.27 -18.07 -9.41
CA SER A 108 5.44 -17.27 -9.82
C SER A 108 5.08 -16.06 -10.69
N SER A 109 3.89 -16.06 -11.28
CA SER A 109 3.41 -14.96 -12.11
C SER A 109 2.70 -13.87 -11.30
N SER A 110 2.44 -14.10 -10.01
CA SER A 110 1.76 -13.12 -9.17
C SER A 110 2.69 -11.98 -8.76
N THR A 111 2.10 -10.80 -8.59
CA THR A 111 2.76 -9.61 -8.03
C THR A 111 1.95 -9.13 -6.83
N ILE A 112 2.61 -8.92 -5.69
CA ILE A 112 2.02 -8.48 -4.42
C ILE A 112 2.73 -7.20 -3.99
N MET A 113 1.98 -6.13 -3.81
CA MET A 113 2.47 -4.80 -3.40
C MET A 113 1.94 -4.52 -2.01
N CYS A 114 2.80 -4.63 -1.00
CA CYS A 114 2.47 -4.36 0.39
C CYS A 114 2.78 -2.90 0.71
N LEU A 115 1.72 -2.10 0.86
CA LEU A 115 1.78 -0.67 1.18
C LEU A 115 1.63 -0.42 2.68
N GLY A 116 1.00 -1.34 3.40
CA GLY A 116 0.90 -1.31 4.87
C GLY A 116 1.82 -2.31 5.59
N PRO A 117 1.60 -2.52 6.90
CA PRO A 117 2.30 -3.54 7.68
C PRO A 117 2.16 -4.95 7.09
N LEU A 118 3.22 -5.78 7.19
CA LEU A 118 3.27 -7.11 6.55
C LEU A 118 2.43 -8.20 7.25
N THR A 119 1.48 -7.83 8.11
CA THR A 119 0.68 -8.76 8.94
C THR A 119 -0.09 -9.77 8.07
N ASN A 120 -0.76 -9.30 7.01
CA ASN A 120 -1.48 -10.18 6.10
C ASN A 120 -0.54 -11.14 5.35
N LEU A 121 0.59 -10.62 4.86
CA LEU A 121 1.60 -11.42 4.18
C LEU A 121 2.18 -12.51 5.09
N ALA A 122 2.49 -12.18 6.35
CA ALA A 122 3.00 -13.16 7.32
C ALA A 122 1.96 -14.24 7.66
N ALA A 123 0.69 -13.86 7.81
CA ALA A 123 -0.41 -14.79 8.02
C ALA A 123 -0.60 -15.73 6.81
N ALA A 124 -0.55 -15.18 5.59
CA ALA A 124 -0.61 -15.96 4.36
C ALA A 124 0.59 -16.90 4.19
N LEU A 125 1.80 -16.44 4.53
CA LEU A 125 3.01 -17.24 4.52
C LEU A 125 2.91 -18.43 5.49
N SER A 126 2.34 -18.20 6.68
CA SER A 126 2.06 -19.26 7.65
C SER A 126 1.04 -20.27 7.09
N ARG A 127 -0.02 -19.77 6.44
CA ARG A 127 -1.09 -20.59 5.84
C ARG A 127 -0.59 -21.51 4.73
N VAL A 128 0.35 -21.07 3.89
CA VAL A 128 0.96 -21.92 2.84
C VAL A 128 1.99 -22.91 3.40
N GLY A 129 2.28 -22.89 4.72
CA GLY A 129 3.24 -23.78 5.37
C GLY A 129 4.69 -23.28 5.37
N GLY A 130 4.90 -21.98 5.15
CA GLY A 130 6.18 -21.29 5.17
C GLY A 130 6.85 -21.12 3.79
N ALA A 131 7.99 -20.42 3.79
CA ALA A 131 8.69 -19.96 2.57
C ALA A 131 9.05 -21.08 1.56
N ARG A 132 9.19 -22.33 2.01
CA ARG A 132 9.48 -23.47 1.13
C ARG A 132 8.38 -23.81 0.12
N TYR A 133 7.15 -23.34 0.35
CA TYR A 133 6.01 -23.56 -0.55
C TYR A 133 5.67 -22.32 -1.38
N VAL A 134 6.39 -21.22 -1.18
CA VAL A 134 6.26 -20.00 -1.98
C VAL A 134 6.88 -20.26 -3.35
N GLN A 135 6.11 -20.02 -4.41
CA GLN A 135 6.55 -20.25 -5.80
C GLN A 135 7.16 -19.01 -6.42
N SER A 136 8.01 -18.29 -5.69
CA SER A 136 8.71 -17.08 -6.13
C SER A 136 7.83 -16.03 -6.85
N PRO A 137 6.69 -15.59 -6.25
CA PRO A 137 5.99 -14.40 -6.73
C PRO A 137 6.88 -13.17 -6.58
N ARG A 138 6.51 -12.09 -7.26
CA ARG A 138 7.13 -10.78 -7.05
C ARG A 138 6.45 -10.09 -5.88
N VAL A 139 7.13 -9.92 -4.75
CA VAL A 139 6.59 -9.22 -3.58
C VAL A 139 7.40 -7.96 -3.33
N PHE A 140 6.73 -6.81 -3.23
CA PHE A 140 7.36 -5.52 -2.97
C PHE A 140 6.76 -4.90 -1.72
N ALA A 141 7.60 -4.25 -0.91
CA ALA A 141 7.15 -3.46 0.22
C ALA A 141 8.08 -2.27 0.46
N LEU A 142 7.52 -1.20 1.01
CA LEU A 142 8.30 -0.07 1.51
C LEU A 142 9.06 -0.50 2.78
N GLY A 143 10.34 -0.16 2.87
CA GLY A 143 11.08 -0.32 4.13
C GLY A 143 12.56 -0.03 4.05
N GLY A 144 13.16 0.25 5.20
CA GLY A 144 14.57 0.66 5.31
C GLY A 144 14.73 2.18 5.30
N VAL A 145 15.36 2.68 6.37
CA VAL A 145 15.52 4.12 6.66
C VAL A 145 16.93 4.64 6.41
N GLU A 146 17.82 3.80 5.89
CA GLU A 146 19.19 4.23 5.58
C GLU A 146 19.18 5.31 4.49
N GLY A 147 19.83 6.44 4.77
CA GLY A 147 19.86 7.60 3.88
C GLY A 147 18.53 8.34 3.75
N ALA A 148 17.49 7.96 4.52
CA ALA A 148 16.24 8.71 4.59
C ALA A 148 16.42 9.98 5.46
N PRO A 149 15.52 10.97 5.33
CA PRO A 149 15.53 12.16 6.18
C PRO A 149 15.61 11.83 7.67
N ALA A 150 16.37 12.64 8.41
CA ALA A 150 16.58 12.41 9.85
C ALA A 150 15.25 12.40 10.61
N GLY A 151 15.02 11.35 11.41
CA GLY A 151 13.81 11.18 12.20
C GLY A 151 12.67 10.44 11.48
N LEU A 152 12.78 10.17 10.17
CA LEU A 152 11.82 9.33 9.47
C LEU A 152 11.86 7.91 10.05
N ARG A 153 10.68 7.33 10.26
CA ARG A 153 10.53 5.97 10.78
C ARG A 153 9.83 5.10 9.76
N ASP A 154 10.21 3.83 9.73
CA ASP A 154 9.50 2.79 9.01
C ASP A 154 8.27 2.37 9.83
N THR A 155 7.14 2.99 9.52
CA THR A 155 5.89 2.85 10.28
C THR A 155 5.27 1.49 10.05
N ASN A 156 5.34 0.97 8.82
CA ASN A 156 4.85 -0.35 8.45
C ASN A 156 5.59 -1.46 9.21
N ARG A 157 6.93 -1.39 9.26
CA ARG A 157 7.73 -2.34 10.03
C ARG A 157 7.53 -2.20 11.53
N ASN A 158 7.37 -0.97 12.03
CA ASN A 158 7.17 -0.73 13.47
C ASN A 158 5.80 -1.20 13.97
N ALA A 159 4.77 -1.18 13.11
CA ALA A 159 3.44 -1.67 13.43
C ALA A 159 3.40 -3.20 13.60
N ASP A 160 4.19 -3.94 12.81
CA ASP A 160 4.36 -5.40 12.98
C ASP A 160 5.80 -5.88 12.73
N PRO A 161 6.71 -5.73 13.70
CA PRO A 161 8.11 -6.12 13.54
C PRO A 161 8.28 -7.63 13.33
N ALA A 162 7.39 -8.43 13.92
CA ALA A 162 7.44 -9.90 13.81
C ALA A 162 7.05 -10.34 12.39
N ALA A 163 5.98 -9.77 11.82
CA ALA A 163 5.60 -10.02 10.45
C ALA A 163 6.68 -9.56 9.45
N SER A 164 7.27 -8.39 9.69
CA SER A 164 8.39 -7.88 8.88
C SER A 164 9.57 -8.85 8.85
N LEU A 165 9.97 -9.37 10.02
CA LEU A 165 11.05 -10.35 10.12
C LEU A 165 10.69 -11.68 9.42
N ALA A 166 9.45 -12.16 9.60
CA ALA A 166 8.99 -13.41 8.99
C ALA A 166 8.98 -13.36 7.45
N CYS A 167 8.71 -12.19 6.88
CA CYS A 167 8.61 -11.99 5.43
C CYS A 167 9.90 -11.49 4.77
N ALA A 168 10.93 -11.15 5.55
CA ALA A 168 12.11 -10.43 5.06
C ALA A 168 12.81 -11.08 3.84
N ASN A 169 12.78 -12.41 3.74
CA ASN A 169 13.45 -13.17 2.68
C ASN A 169 12.63 -13.33 1.40
N ILE A 170 11.35 -12.93 1.39
CA ILE A 170 10.48 -13.02 0.21
C ILE A 170 10.11 -11.65 -0.36
N VAL A 171 10.44 -10.58 0.37
CA VAL A 171 10.12 -9.19 0.00
C VAL A 171 11.31 -8.54 -0.72
N SER A 172 11.02 -7.89 -1.84
CA SER A 172 11.89 -6.92 -2.49
C SER A 172 11.63 -5.55 -1.88
N TRP A 173 12.59 -5.04 -1.11
CA TRP A 173 12.40 -3.81 -0.34
C TRP A 173 12.65 -2.56 -1.20
N VAL A 174 11.68 -1.66 -1.22
CA VAL A 174 11.81 -0.31 -1.77
C VAL A 174 12.24 0.60 -0.61
N SER A 175 13.48 1.10 -0.66
CA SER A 175 14.01 1.93 0.44
C SER A 175 13.27 3.25 0.56
N MET A 176 13.10 3.78 1.77
CA MET A 176 12.43 5.06 2.00
C MET A 176 13.10 6.21 1.24
N ARG A 177 14.43 6.19 1.14
CA ARG A 177 15.19 7.19 0.37
C ARG A 177 14.82 7.11 -1.11
N HIS A 178 14.92 5.92 -1.70
CA HIS A 178 14.62 5.69 -3.11
C HIS A 178 13.16 6.03 -3.42
N ALA A 179 12.23 5.57 -2.58
CA ALA A 179 10.82 5.87 -2.71
C ALA A 179 10.57 7.39 -2.72
N ALA A 180 11.22 8.14 -1.84
CA ALA A 180 11.06 9.57 -1.79
C ALA A 180 11.69 10.30 -3.00
N GLU A 181 12.89 9.89 -3.42
CA GLU A 181 13.55 10.43 -4.62
C GLU A 181 12.73 10.16 -5.89
N LEU A 182 12.09 8.98 -5.96
CA LEU A 182 11.28 8.55 -7.10
C LEU A 182 9.91 9.24 -7.15
N SER A 183 9.23 9.43 -6.01
CA SER A 183 7.80 9.81 -5.95
C SER A 183 7.51 11.22 -5.45
N ALA A 184 8.52 12.06 -5.24
CA ALA A 184 8.30 13.42 -4.74
C ALA A 184 7.59 14.31 -5.76
N VAL A 185 6.45 14.88 -5.41
CA VAL A 185 5.65 15.76 -6.29
C VAL A 185 5.63 17.17 -5.73
N LYS A 186 5.49 18.19 -6.58
CA LYS A 186 5.36 19.57 -6.09
C LYS A 186 3.94 19.85 -5.62
N MET A 187 3.81 20.55 -4.49
CA MET A 187 2.52 21.04 -3.99
C MET A 187 1.75 21.85 -5.03
N ALA A 188 2.46 22.63 -5.86
CA ALA A 188 1.85 23.44 -6.91
C ALA A 188 1.19 22.62 -8.03
N GLU A 189 1.65 21.39 -8.27
CA GLU A 189 1.14 20.53 -9.35
C GLU A 189 -0.23 19.93 -9.01
N ILE A 190 -0.55 19.83 -7.71
CA ILE A 190 -1.80 19.24 -7.23
C ILE A 190 -2.83 20.29 -6.80
N ARG A 191 -2.48 21.58 -6.80
CA ARG A 191 -3.29 22.64 -6.17
C ARG A 191 -4.68 22.82 -6.79
N ASP A 192 -4.81 22.61 -8.09
CA ASP A 192 -6.06 22.78 -8.82
C ASP A 192 -6.86 21.47 -8.93
N SER A 193 -6.38 20.39 -8.30
CA SER A 193 -7.06 19.10 -8.26
C SER A 193 -8.36 19.17 -7.44
N PRO A 194 -9.44 18.48 -7.86
CA PRO A 194 -10.63 18.31 -7.02
C PRO A 194 -10.34 17.57 -5.71
N ASP A 195 -9.25 16.81 -5.67
CA ASP A 195 -8.79 16.00 -4.54
C ASP A 195 -7.80 16.72 -3.62
N TYR A 196 -7.42 17.96 -3.96
CA TYR A 196 -6.45 18.74 -3.20
C TYR A 196 -6.79 18.83 -1.71
N ALA A 197 -8.07 19.03 -1.37
CA ALA A 197 -8.51 19.27 0.01
C ALA A 197 -8.16 18.12 0.97
N TRP A 198 -8.15 16.87 0.52
CA TRP A 198 -7.83 15.71 1.37
C TRP A 198 -6.38 15.25 1.26
N ILE A 199 -5.67 15.68 0.21
CA ILE A 199 -4.24 15.43 0.01
C ILE A 199 -3.39 16.48 0.73
N GLU A 200 -3.78 17.75 0.73
CA GLU A 200 -3.02 18.87 1.28
C GLU A 200 -2.51 18.62 2.71
N PRO A 201 -3.32 18.12 3.67
CA PRO A 201 -2.83 17.91 5.03
C PRO A 201 -1.73 16.85 5.14
N PHE A 202 -1.76 15.82 4.28
CA PHE A 202 -0.66 14.85 4.15
C PHE A 202 0.57 15.53 3.56
N ALA A 203 0.37 16.23 2.44
CA ALA A 203 1.44 16.80 1.64
C ALA A 203 2.23 17.88 2.40
N GLU A 204 1.53 18.79 3.10
CA GLU A 204 2.15 19.80 3.97
C GLU A 204 2.94 19.15 5.11
N ARG A 205 2.34 18.18 5.81
CA ARG A 205 2.98 17.49 6.93
C ARG A 205 4.26 16.78 6.48
N THR A 206 4.18 16.01 5.40
CA THR A 206 5.31 15.24 4.85
C THR A 206 6.41 16.19 4.36
N SER A 207 6.04 17.30 3.71
CA SER A 207 7.02 18.30 3.27
C SER A 207 7.78 18.93 4.45
N GLN A 208 7.04 19.43 5.44
CA GLN A 208 7.58 20.14 6.61
C GLN A 208 8.41 19.21 7.50
N SER A 209 7.93 17.99 7.75
CA SER A 209 8.56 17.06 8.68
C SER A 209 9.94 16.60 8.21
N TRP A 210 10.12 16.49 6.89
CA TRP A 210 11.30 15.85 6.30
C TRP A 210 12.15 16.76 5.42
N GLY A 211 11.80 18.05 5.35
CA GLY A 211 12.61 19.07 4.67
C GLY A 211 12.54 19.02 3.14
N TRP A 212 11.39 18.62 2.57
CA TRP A 212 11.19 18.55 1.12
C TRP A 212 10.82 19.89 0.47
N ALA A 213 10.91 21.00 1.22
CA ALA A 213 10.60 22.36 0.78
C ALA A 213 9.16 22.52 0.25
N ASP A 214 8.96 22.53 -1.07
CA ASP A 214 7.66 22.62 -1.73
C ASP A 214 7.21 21.29 -2.36
N ARG A 215 7.92 20.19 -2.06
CA ARG A 215 7.61 18.85 -2.53
C ARG A 215 7.16 17.94 -1.39
N PHE A 216 6.51 16.84 -1.74
CA PHE A 216 6.16 15.78 -0.80
C PHE A 216 6.26 14.42 -1.51
N PRO A 217 6.95 13.43 -0.93
CA PRO A 217 6.97 12.06 -1.44
C PRO A 217 5.65 11.34 -1.21
N VAL A 218 5.24 10.54 -2.20
CA VAL A 218 4.08 9.65 -2.16
C VAL A 218 4.61 8.22 -2.14
N TYR A 219 5.10 7.79 -0.97
CA TYR A 219 5.99 6.64 -0.82
C TYR A 219 5.44 5.34 -1.43
N ASP A 220 4.15 5.09 -1.28
CA ASP A 220 3.51 3.87 -1.77
C ASP A 220 3.39 3.82 -3.30
N VAL A 221 3.32 4.98 -3.97
CA VAL A 221 3.36 5.02 -5.44
C VAL A 221 4.70 4.51 -5.95
N ALA A 222 5.79 4.71 -5.21
CA ALA A 222 7.09 4.15 -5.58
C ALA A 222 7.08 2.62 -5.51
N VAL A 223 6.41 2.01 -4.53
CA VAL A 223 6.26 0.55 -4.42
C VAL A 223 5.51 0.00 -5.64
N VAL A 224 4.40 0.63 -6.01
CA VAL A 224 3.62 0.27 -7.21
C VAL A 224 4.44 0.44 -8.48
N THR A 225 5.20 1.53 -8.59
CA THR A 225 6.04 1.83 -9.76
C THR A 225 7.15 0.81 -9.94
N GLU A 226 7.86 0.46 -8.87
CA GLU A 226 8.88 -0.60 -8.89
C GLU A 226 8.27 -1.98 -9.23
N ALA A 227 7.08 -2.26 -8.69
CA ALA A 227 6.40 -3.52 -8.93
C ALA A 227 5.88 -3.66 -10.36
N LEU A 228 5.32 -2.60 -10.95
CA LEU A 228 4.70 -2.65 -12.27
C LEU A 228 5.63 -2.19 -13.41
N ASN A 229 6.76 -1.56 -13.07
CA ASN A 229 7.81 -1.07 -13.99
C ASN A 229 7.22 -0.35 -15.22
N PRO A 230 6.53 0.79 -15.01
CA PRO A 230 5.85 1.50 -16.09
C PRO A 230 6.84 2.11 -17.09
N ALA A 231 6.38 2.25 -18.34
CA ALA A 231 7.12 3.01 -19.36
C ALA A 231 6.96 4.53 -19.23
N SER A 232 5.88 4.99 -18.58
CA SER A 232 5.58 6.40 -18.32
C SER A 232 6.39 6.95 -17.14
N ALA A 233 6.61 8.27 -17.15
CA ALA A 233 7.23 8.95 -16.02
C ALA A 233 6.29 8.96 -14.80
N ILE A 234 6.85 8.73 -13.60
CA ILE A 234 6.08 8.65 -12.36
C ILE A 234 5.35 9.95 -12.02
N ASP A 235 5.95 11.12 -12.28
CA ASP A 235 5.30 12.42 -12.06
C ASP A 235 3.99 12.54 -12.87
N GLU A 236 3.97 12.01 -14.09
CA GLU A 236 2.77 12.00 -14.93
C GLU A 236 1.69 11.05 -14.37
N LEU A 237 2.11 9.91 -13.83
CA LEU A 237 1.20 8.95 -13.21
C LEU A 237 0.57 9.52 -11.94
N ILE A 238 1.36 10.17 -11.09
CA ILE A 238 0.84 10.80 -9.88
C ILE A 238 -0.10 11.95 -10.24
N TYR A 239 0.28 12.80 -11.21
CA TYR A 239 -0.59 13.88 -11.68
C TYR A 239 -1.95 13.36 -12.16
N ARG A 240 -1.98 12.26 -12.92
CA ARG A 240 -3.24 11.62 -13.35
C ARG A 240 -4.02 10.97 -12.22
N ALA A 241 -3.34 10.49 -11.17
CA ALA A 241 -4.00 9.87 -10.02
C ALA A 241 -4.67 10.90 -9.09
N VAL A 242 -4.23 12.16 -9.15
CA VAL A 242 -4.81 13.28 -8.39
C VAL A 242 -5.73 14.16 -9.23
N ALA A 243 -5.70 14.11 -10.56
CA ALA A 243 -6.53 14.94 -11.45
C ALA A 243 -7.93 14.36 -11.68
#